data_AF-A0A7C8UR13-F1
#
_entry.id   AF-A0A7C8UR13-F1
#
_cell.length_a   1.000
_cell.length_b   1.000
_cell.length_c   1.000
_cell.angle_alpha   90.00
_cell.angle_beta   90.00
_cell.angle_gamma   90.00
#
_symmetry.space_group_name_H-M   'P 1'
#
loop_
_entity.id
_entity.type
_entity.pdbx_description
1 polymer ?
#
loop_
_entity_poly.entity_id
_entity_poly.type
_entity_poly.pdbx_seq_one_letter_code
_entity_poly.pdbx_strand_id
1 'polypeptide(L)'
;MVFFTTFAQWAEASIYMNHIWINWAFRGIIPGRRQVLLGLQVDDLLLPTAVYAANYTYRLTVDDVVNHAKWQVDLNKRLAASNPGSEVFLEFGFNGNGAFIYDQTVLGLDKNGTCPISVTYTGPQPVTSLEYAKPPGTGNDLWPANQTYNWPDKCIFYDPIAKMFSQNNTGGDNINGVSDLFALVSHTFTHEGENPITYADSKREITYNQLFQAKSLFDKAKRFSPNGVIPPAITGLHNADAIKAWMEAGINYVVGDNTRAPLRNQQSDRWPIISTAADNGFPGLVIIPRWANRIYYNADGVASDVQEWLDVSPSQATNSMANLLSIERATTAQYLLSLYHDPFMFHQANLRVWQDPGVSVNGVAGPWSLIQMWTESILDEFVQYVNWPIQGLKHDDIGRDFVDRMNRDLYSGFSVAWTTSSDGASITGFTVDSSNSSWSGEIPVMIPGDVVNLLGARTSQYGTDPSTLWVSKFPTSFQLKTPIKIQGTKVNVTSAAISLTTALPSLTLPTTSLVGSFPVSDIISAKSTSAASASSSLRASSTTSSAAASSTATSDSDVTRFLNTLCADSTTAASVGNLCTLWNAFKQTGKIQKRLVLPEGMPVYDWDDEGGHPEAVPRWRKRDGHQAHGRHSKRHQ
;
A
#
# COMPACT_ATOMS: atom_id res chain seq x y z
N MET A 1 4.83 30.49 13.74
CA MET A 1 3.63 30.11 12.97
C MET A 1 2.59 29.61 13.97
N VAL A 2 1.32 29.95 13.81
CA VAL A 2 0.23 29.53 14.71
C VAL A 2 -0.92 29.00 13.86
N PHE A 3 -1.50 27.86 14.24
CA PHE A 3 -2.69 27.27 13.63
C PHE A 3 -3.86 27.37 14.61
N PHE A 4 -4.98 27.97 14.20
CA PHE A 4 -6.20 28.05 15.01
C PHE A 4 -7.12 26.86 14.75
N THR A 5 -6.56 25.65 14.82
CA THR A 5 -7.25 24.36 14.63
C THR A 5 -6.46 23.26 15.35
N THR A 6 -7.14 22.18 15.74
CA THR A 6 -6.50 20.96 16.25
C THR A 6 -5.95 20.11 15.10
N PHE A 7 -5.00 19.24 15.43
CA PHE A 7 -4.40 18.27 14.51
C PHE A 7 -4.76 16.85 14.94
N ALA A 8 -4.98 15.95 13.98
CA ALA A 8 -5.22 14.53 14.22
C ALA A 8 -4.58 13.68 13.12
N GLN A 9 -4.07 12.50 13.48
CA GLN A 9 -3.34 11.62 12.55
C GLN A 9 -4.20 11.02 11.43
N TRP A 10 -5.52 10.91 11.66
CA TRP A 10 -6.50 10.39 10.69
C TRP A 10 -7.10 11.48 9.80
N ALA A 11 -6.72 12.74 10.02
CA ALA A 11 -7.29 13.88 9.31
C ALA A 11 -6.33 14.37 8.22
N GLU A 12 -6.74 14.23 6.96
CA GLU A 12 -5.96 14.65 5.78
C GLU A 12 -5.48 16.09 5.84
N ALA A 13 -6.33 17.02 6.29
CA ALA A 13 -5.95 18.42 6.47
C ALA A 13 -4.79 18.58 7.48
N SER A 14 -4.77 17.79 8.55
CA SER A 14 -3.69 17.81 9.54
C SER A 14 -2.39 17.30 8.94
N ILE A 15 -2.46 16.20 8.18
CA ILE A 15 -1.30 15.63 7.47
C ILE A 15 -0.73 16.66 6.49
N TYR A 16 -1.58 17.28 5.66
CA TYR A 16 -1.16 18.32 4.72
C TYR A 16 -0.50 19.51 5.43
N MET A 17 -1.12 20.02 6.50
CA MET A 17 -0.58 21.13 7.29
C MET A 17 0.74 20.79 7.99
N ASN A 18 1.00 19.52 8.31
CA ASN A 18 2.29 19.10 8.86
C ASN A 18 3.46 19.46 7.95
N HIS A 19 3.30 19.30 6.64
CA HIS A 19 4.35 19.66 5.67
C HIS A 19 4.66 21.15 5.64
N ILE A 20 3.67 22.01 5.95
CA ILE A 20 3.84 23.46 5.97
C ILE A 20 4.68 23.87 7.17
N TRP A 21 4.28 23.44 8.37
CA TRP A 21 4.94 23.90 9.59
C TRP A 21 6.32 23.26 9.76
N ILE A 22 6.51 22.00 9.35
CA ILE A 22 7.82 21.34 9.36
C ILE A 22 8.78 22.13 8.45
N ASN A 23 8.38 22.39 7.21
CA ASN A 23 9.24 23.15 6.29
C ASN A 23 9.55 24.57 6.81
N TRP A 24 8.56 25.24 7.39
CA TRP A 24 8.75 26.56 8.01
C TRP A 24 9.68 26.53 9.22
N ALA A 25 9.50 25.57 10.12
CA ALA A 25 10.27 25.44 11.35
C ALA A 25 11.74 25.13 11.05
N PHE A 26 12.00 24.24 10.09
CA PHE A 26 13.34 23.85 9.67
C PHE A 26 13.96 24.78 8.61
N ARG A 27 13.24 25.83 8.19
CA ARG A 27 13.67 26.76 7.13
C ARG A 27 14.11 26.03 5.84
N GLY A 28 13.52 24.87 5.58
CA GLY A 28 13.86 23.98 4.47
C GLY A 28 15.16 23.19 4.59
N ILE A 29 15.92 23.31 5.69
CA ILE A 29 17.05 22.41 6.01
C ILE A 29 16.51 21.29 6.90
N ILE A 30 15.99 20.24 6.28
CA ILE A 30 15.28 19.16 6.97
C ILE A 30 16.24 17.97 7.15
N PRO A 31 16.46 17.51 8.39
CA PRO A 31 17.32 16.35 8.66
C PRO A 31 16.55 15.06 8.33
N GLY A 32 16.46 14.78 7.04
CA GLY A 32 15.68 13.70 6.45
C GLY A 32 15.52 13.94 4.95
N ARG A 33 14.59 13.21 4.35
CA ARG A 33 14.12 13.44 2.97
C ARG A 33 12.60 13.33 2.93
N ARG A 34 11.98 14.00 1.96
CA ARG A 34 10.60 13.75 1.56
C ARG A 34 10.62 12.90 0.31
N GLN A 35 9.94 11.78 0.33
CA GLN A 35 9.77 10.92 -0.83
C GLN A 35 8.41 10.25 -0.75
N VAL A 36 7.69 10.21 -1.88
CA VAL A 36 6.43 9.48 -1.98
C VAL A 36 6.66 8.25 -2.84
N LEU A 37 6.35 7.09 -2.27
CA LEU A 37 6.44 5.82 -2.94
C LEU A 37 5.05 5.27 -3.24
N LEU A 38 4.85 4.78 -4.46
CA LEU A 38 3.65 4.07 -4.87
C LEU A 38 4.06 2.73 -5.48
N GLY A 39 4.20 1.71 -4.63
CA GLY A 39 4.47 0.34 -5.04
C GLY A 39 3.18 -0.42 -5.32
N LEU A 40 3.00 -0.90 -6.55
CA LEU A 40 1.82 -1.64 -7.00
C LEU A 40 2.21 -3.10 -7.24
N GLN A 41 2.17 -3.92 -6.19
CA GLN A 41 2.53 -5.34 -6.29
C GLN A 41 1.33 -6.16 -6.74
N VAL A 42 1.51 -6.94 -7.80
CA VAL A 42 0.51 -7.81 -8.41
C VAL A 42 0.95 -9.25 -8.24
N ASP A 43 0.34 -9.93 -7.28
CA ASP A 43 0.58 -11.32 -6.95
C ASP A 43 -0.05 -12.24 -8.03
N ASP A 44 0.30 -13.53 -8.00
CA ASP A 44 -0.27 -14.61 -8.83
C ASP A 44 -0.02 -14.54 -10.35
N LEU A 45 1.01 -13.85 -10.84
CA LEU A 45 1.32 -13.86 -12.27
C LEU A 45 1.57 -15.30 -12.75
N LEU A 46 0.89 -15.64 -13.86
CA LEU A 46 0.79 -16.96 -14.52
C LEU A 46 -0.24 -17.93 -13.95
N LEU A 47 -0.82 -17.68 -12.76
CA LEU A 47 -1.85 -18.55 -12.19
C LEU A 47 -3.27 -18.15 -12.62
N PRO A 48 -4.21 -19.12 -12.70
CA PRO A 48 -5.64 -18.85 -12.68
C PRO A 48 -6.14 -18.68 -11.23
N THR A 49 -7.05 -17.73 -11.01
CA THR A 49 -7.69 -17.48 -9.71
C THR A 49 -9.20 -17.74 -9.82
N ALA A 50 -9.80 -18.40 -8.84
CA ALA A 50 -11.25 -18.54 -8.76
C ALA A 50 -11.89 -17.19 -8.43
N VAL A 51 -12.89 -16.77 -9.20
CA VAL A 51 -13.50 -15.44 -9.04
C VAL A 51 -14.57 -15.47 -7.96
N TYR A 52 -14.55 -14.48 -7.06
CA TYR A 52 -15.51 -14.37 -5.96
C TYR A 52 -16.96 -14.31 -6.47
N ALA A 53 -17.84 -15.03 -5.78
CA ALA A 53 -19.26 -15.16 -6.12
C ALA A 53 -19.54 -15.60 -7.57
N ALA A 54 -18.55 -16.16 -8.27
CA ALA A 54 -18.65 -16.63 -9.64
C ALA A 54 -18.28 -18.11 -9.75
N ASN A 55 -18.80 -18.78 -10.78
CA ASN A 55 -18.54 -20.19 -11.05
C ASN A 55 -17.51 -20.38 -12.19
N TYR A 56 -16.44 -19.59 -12.16
CA TYR A 56 -15.34 -19.69 -13.12
C TYR A 56 -14.00 -19.26 -12.49
N THR A 57 -12.91 -19.62 -13.15
CA THR A 57 -11.57 -19.10 -12.87
C THR A 57 -11.16 -18.12 -13.95
N TYR A 58 -10.43 -17.07 -13.56
CA TYR A 58 -9.87 -16.10 -14.48
C TYR A 58 -8.34 -16.16 -14.43
N ARG A 59 -7.73 -16.05 -15.61
CA ARG A 59 -6.30 -15.94 -15.80
C ARG A 59 -6.03 -14.76 -16.72
N LEU A 60 -5.09 -13.92 -16.33
CA LEU A 60 -4.63 -12.76 -17.09
C LEU A 60 -4.33 -13.11 -18.56
N THR A 61 -4.78 -12.26 -19.49
CA THR A 61 -4.57 -12.44 -20.93
C THR A 61 -3.51 -11.48 -21.48
N VAL A 62 -3.00 -11.75 -22.69
CA VAL A 62 -2.06 -10.87 -23.39
C VAL A 62 -2.67 -9.48 -23.60
N ASP A 63 -3.95 -9.41 -23.95
CA ASP A 63 -4.64 -8.14 -24.18
C ASP A 63 -4.71 -7.32 -22.89
N ASP A 64 -4.98 -7.97 -21.74
CA ASP A 64 -4.95 -7.29 -20.45
C ASP A 64 -3.55 -6.72 -20.17
N VAL A 65 -2.49 -7.51 -20.36
CA VAL A 65 -1.10 -7.04 -20.18
C VAL A 65 -0.75 -5.88 -21.11
N VAL A 66 -1.13 -5.95 -22.40
CA VAL A 66 -0.92 -4.87 -23.37
C VAL A 66 -1.63 -3.59 -22.93
N ASN A 67 -2.88 -3.70 -22.47
CA ASN A 67 -3.64 -2.55 -22.00
C ASN A 67 -3.00 -1.90 -20.77
N HIS A 68 -2.52 -2.69 -19.81
CA HIS A 68 -1.82 -2.18 -18.62
C HIS A 68 -0.48 -1.53 -18.97
N ALA A 69 0.26 -2.09 -19.93
CA ALA A 69 1.51 -1.50 -20.40
C ALA A 69 1.27 -0.12 -21.04
N LYS A 70 0.26 0.00 -21.90
CA LYS A 70 -0.14 1.27 -22.50
C LYS A 70 -0.60 2.28 -21.45
N TRP A 71 -1.44 1.83 -20.51
CA TRP A 71 -1.92 2.66 -19.41
C TRP A 71 -0.78 3.17 -18.53
N GLN A 72 0.18 2.32 -18.15
CA GLN A 72 1.32 2.74 -17.34
C GLN A 72 2.19 3.78 -18.06
N VAL A 73 2.41 3.61 -19.37
CA VAL A 73 3.14 4.60 -20.20
C VAL A 73 2.38 5.93 -20.22
N ASP A 74 1.07 5.90 -20.44
CA ASP A 74 0.23 7.11 -20.41
C ASP A 74 0.19 7.77 -19.03
N LEU A 75 0.03 6.99 -17.97
CA LEU A 75 0.03 7.46 -16.59
C LEU A 75 1.33 8.20 -16.28
N ASN A 76 2.47 7.60 -16.58
CA ASN A 76 3.77 8.24 -16.36
C ASN A 76 3.96 9.49 -17.20
N LYS A 77 3.43 9.53 -18.43
CA LYS A 77 3.44 10.74 -19.25
C LYS A 77 2.62 11.87 -18.62
N ARG A 78 1.44 11.56 -18.06
CA ARG A 78 0.61 12.54 -17.33
C ARG A 78 1.29 13.00 -16.04
N LEU A 79 1.82 12.07 -15.25
CA LEU A 79 2.54 12.37 -14.02
C LEU A 79 3.81 13.18 -14.29
N ALA A 80 4.55 12.91 -15.37
CA ALA A 80 5.71 13.74 -15.72
C ALA A 80 5.34 15.21 -15.97
N ALA A 81 4.10 15.50 -16.38
CA ALA A 81 3.61 16.86 -16.57
C ALA A 81 3.06 17.49 -15.28
N SER A 82 2.30 16.76 -14.46
CA SER A 82 1.69 17.29 -13.23
C SER A 82 2.62 17.23 -12.01
N ASN A 83 3.47 16.21 -11.96
CA ASN A 83 4.35 15.83 -10.86
C ASN A 83 5.73 15.45 -11.43
N PRO A 84 6.51 16.41 -11.96
CA PRO A 84 7.76 16.13 -12.65
C PRO A 84 8.68 15.21 -11.84
N GLY A 85 9.41 14.33 -12.53
CA GLY A 85 10.28 13.35 -11.90
C GLY A 85 9.57 12.05 -11.46
N SER A 86 8.24 11.96 -11.58
CA SER A 86 7.49 10.73 -11.26
C SER A 86 7.80 9.56 -12.21
N GLU A 87 7.83 8.36 -11.65
CA GLU A 87 7.91 7.09 -12.37
C GLU A 87 7.24 5.99 -11.53
N VAL A 88 6.05 5.55 -11.94
CA VAL A 88 5.27 4.49 -11.31
C VAL A 88 5.23 3.27 -12.21
N PHE A 89 5.37 2.08 -11.64
CA PHE A 89 5.27 0.83 -12.40
C PHE A 89 4.57 -0.27 -11.59
N LEU A 90 3.95 -1.20 -12.31
CA LEU A 90 3.47 -2.47 -11.76
C LEU A 90 4.65 -3.40 -11.49
N GLU A 91 4.65 -4.06 -10.34
CA GLU A 91 5.60 -5.10 -9.97
C GLU A 91 4.87 -6.43 -9.83
N PHE A 92 5.21 -7.43 -10.65
CA PHE A 92 4.51 -8.72 -10.63
C PHE A 92 5.27 -9.77 -9.83
N GLY A 93 4.54 -10.41 -8.90
CA GLY A 93 4.91 -11.66 -8.26
C GLY A 93 4.59 -12.84 -9.16
N PHE A 94 5.59 -13.58 -9.65
CA PHE A 94 5.36 -14.69 -10.59
C PHE A 94 5.46 -16.08 -9.97
N ASN A 95 4.64 -16.99 -10.50
CA ASN A 95 4.60 -18.41 -10.14
C ASN A 95 4.89 -19.29 -11.36
N GLY A 96 6.12 -19.78 -11.47
CA GLY A 96 6.58 -20.52 -12.64
C GLY A 96 5.74 -21.76 -13.00
N ASN A 97 5.15 -22.43 -12.01
CA ASN A 97 4.29 -23.59 -12.25
C ASN A 97 3.04 -23.23 -13.07
N GLY A 98 2.58 -21.97 -13.00
CA GLY A 98 1.44 -21.47 -13.75
C GLY A 98 1.59 -21.58 -15.27
N ALA A 99 2.81 -21.44 -15.80
CA ALA A 99 3.07 -21.65 -17.22
C ALA A 99 2.85 -23.11 -17.63
N PHE A 100 3.26 -24.05 -16.80
CA PHE A 100 3.09 -25.47 -17.08
C PHE A 100 1.65 -25.94 -16.85
N ILE A 101 0.92 -25.30 -15.92
CA ILE A 101 -0.53 -25.49 -15.79
C ILE A 101 -1.24 -25.04 -17.08
N TYR A 102 -0.84 -23.92 -17.68
CA TYR A 102 -1.39 -23.46 -18.96
C TYR A 102 -1.13 -24.45 -20.10
N ASP A 103 0.11 -24.92 -20.25
CA ASP A 103 0.49 -25.93 -21.25
C ASP A 103 -0.37 -27.20 -21.18
N GLN A 104 -0.68 -27.64 -19.96
CA GLN A 104 -1.46 -28.84 -19.69
C GLN A 104 -2.97 -28.61 -19.90
N THR A 105 -3.51 -27.55 -19.32
CA THR A 105 -4.97 -27.35 -19.23
C THR A 105 -5.56 -26.66 -20.46
N VAL A 106 -4.78 -25.82 -21.15
CA VAL A 106 -5.22 -25.08 -22.33
C VAL A 106 -4.72 -25.73 -23.62
N LEU A 107 -3.45 -26.13 -23.67
CA LEU A 107 -2.83 -26.66 -24.89
C LEU A 107 -2.79 -28.21 -24.95
N GLY A 108 -2.89 -28.90 -23.80
CA GLY A 108 -2.84 -30.36 -23.73
C GLY A 108 -1.50 -30.96 -24.15
N LEU A 109 -0.39 -30.24 -23.95
CA LEU A 109 0.94 -30.64 -24.42
C LEU A 109 1.54 -31.84 -23.66
N ASP A 110 1.04 -32.11 -22.46
CA ASP A 110 1.37 -33.27 -21.65
C ASP A 110 0.89 -34.58 -22.30
N LYS A 111 -0.30 -34.57 -22.90
CA LYS A 111 -0.94 -35.77 -23.51
C LYS A 111 -0.13 -36.38 -24.64
N ASN A 112 0.67 -35.56 -25.33
CA ASN A 112 1.54 -35.99 -26.42
C ASN A 112 3.02 -36.06 -26.00
N GLY A 113 3.34 -35.93 -24.71
CA GLY A 113 4.70 -35.96 -24.18
C GLY A 113 5.58 -34.78 -24.63
N THR A 114 4.97 -33.68 -25.10
CA THR A 114 5.72 -32.51 -25.60
C THR A 114 6.33 -31.70 -24.46
N CYS A 115 5.57 -31.57 -23.36
CA CYS A 115 5.99 -30.90 -22.14
C CYS A 115 5.69 -31.81 -20.92
N PRO A 116 6.57 -31.88 -19.92
CA PRO A 116 6.26 -32.55 -18.66
C PRO A 116 5.05 -31.91 -17.97
N ILE A 117 4.31 -32.70 -17.17
CA ILE A 117 3.18 -32.20 -16.39
C ILE A 117 3.62 -31.12 -15.40
N SER A 118 2.72 -30.21 -15.06
CA SER A 118 2.93 -29.25 -13.96
C SER A 118 3.08 -29.98 -12.62
N VAL A 119 3.68 -29.30 -11.62
CA VAL A 119 3.72 -29.83 -10.26
C VAL A 119 2.30 -29.82 -9.70
N THR A 120 1.88 -30.98 -9.20
CA THR A 120 0.62 -31.17 -8.48
C THR A 120 0.93 -31.78 -7.12
N TYR A 121 0.27 -31.30 -6.08
CA TYR A 121 0.44 -31.84 -4.72
C TYR A 121 -0.11 -33.26 -4.61
N THR A 122 0.53 -34.06 -3.76
CA THR A 122 0.14 -35.43 -3.44
C THR A 122 -1.08 -35.52 -2.51
N GLY A 123 -1.50 -34.39 -1.95
CA GLY A 123 -2.67 -34.27 -1.07
C GLY A 123 -3.15 -32.82 -0.94
N PRO A 124 -4.24 -32.59 -0.20
CA PRO A 124 -4.75 -31.25 0.07
C PRO A 124 -3.75 -30.46 0.93
N GLN A 125 -3.64 -29.15 0.68
CA GLN A 125 -2.85 -28.27 1.55
C GLN A 125 -3.51 -28.16 2.93
N PRO A 126 -2.76 -28.33 4.04
CA PRO A 126 -3.30 -28.16 5.37
C PRO A 126 -3.68 -26.69 5.64
N VAL A 127 -4.89 -26.47 6.16
CA VAL A 127 -5.33 -25.14 6.59
C VAL A 127 -4.86 -24.90 8.02
N THR A 128 -4.27 -23.72 8.26
CA THR A 128 -3.79 -23.29 9.58
C THR A 128 -4.45 -21.97 9.94
N SER A 129 -4.48 -21.63 11.24
CA SER A 129 -4.87 -20.29 11.67
C SER A 129 -3.84 -19.25 11.20
N LEU A 130 -4.26 -17.99 11.11
CA LEU A 130 -3.31 -16.88 11.02
C LEU A 130 -2.31 -16.96 12.19
N GLU A 131 -1.07 -16.56 11.91
CA GLU A 131 0.04 -16.58 12.86
C GLU A 131 0.40 -17.96 13.43
N TYR A 132 0.02 -19.03 12.73
CA TYR A 132 0.42 -20.38 13.10
C TYR A 132 1.95 -20.50 13.09
N ALA A 133 2.53 -20.66 14.28
CA ALA A 133 3.94 -20.96 14.47
C ALA A 133 4.17 -22.46 14.37
N LYS A 134 4.82 -22.90 13.29
CA LYS A 134 5.08 -24.33 13.06
C LYS A 134 6.23 -24.81 13.95
N PRO A 135 6.08 -25.93 14.70
CA PRO A 135 7.21 -26.56 15.36
C PRO A 135 8.32 -26.93 14.34
N PRO A 136 9.57 -26.47 14.52
CA PRO A 136 10.66 -26.74 13.57
C PRO A 136 10.90 -28.24 13.36
N GLY A 137 11.19 -28.65 12.12
CA GLY A 137 11.42 -30.05 11.75
C GLY A 137 10.16 -30.90 11.62
N THR A 138 8.96 -30.31 11.75
CA THR A 138 7.68 -30.98 11.52
C THR A 138 7.04 -30.58 10.19
N GLY A 139 5.93 -31.23 9.84
CA GLY A 139 5.22 -31.07 8.56
C GLY A 139 5.32 -32.32 7.70
N ASN A 140 4.62 -32.34 6.58
CA ASN A 140 4.71 -33.39 5.56
C ASN A 140 4.93 -32.73 4.21
N ASP A 141 5.76 -33.35 3.38
CA ASP A 141 5.92 -32.93 1.99
C ASP A 141 4.62 -33.17 1.22
N LEU A 142 4.14 -32.14 0.53
CA LEU A 142 3.05 -32.21 -0.44
C LEU A 142 3.58 -32.39 -1.86
N TRP A 143 4.79 -31.93 -2.14
CA TRP A 143 5.41 -32.14 -3.44
C TRP A 143 5.73 -33.63 -3.70
N PRO A 144 5.59 -34.12 -4.95
CA PRO A 144 5.97 -35.50 -5.28
C PRO A 144 7.45 -35.79 -4.97
N ALA A 145 7.72 -36.92 -4.32
CA ALA A 145 9.06 -37.26 -3.80
C ALA A 145 10.17 -37.31 -4.87
N ASN A 146 9.83 -37.65 -6.13
CA ASN A 146 10.78 -37.75 -7.24
C ASN A 146 10.66 -36.59 -8.24
N GLN A 147 10.06 -35.46 -7.84
CA GLN A 147 9.91 -34.31 -8.72
C GLN A 147 11.28 -33.70 -9.02
N THR A 148 11.63 -33.58 -10.31
CA THR A 148 12.85 -32.90 -10.79
C THR A 148 12.45 -31.75 -11.71
N TYR A 149 13.22 -30.66 -11.72
CA TYR A 149 13.02 -29.59 -12.69
C TYR A 149 13.52 -30.05 -14.06
N ASN A 150 12.61 -30.56 -14.91
CA ASN A 150 12.94 -31.17 -16.19
C ASN A 150 12.18 -30.58 -17.39
N TRP A 151 11.47 -29.46 -17.21
CA TRP A 151 10.79 -28.77 -18.31
C TRP A 151 11.79 -28.16 -19.30
N PRO A 152 11.69 -28.49 -20.60
CA PRO A 152 12.44 -27.80 -21.64
C PRO A 152 12.06 -26.31 -21.71
N ASP A 153 13.02 -25.45 -22.06
CA ASP A 153 12.78 -23.98 -22.12
C ASP A 153 11.65 -23.62 -23.09
N LYS A 154 11.49 -24.39 -24.19
CA LYS A 154 10.37 -24.21 -25.14
C LYS A 154 8.98 -24.30 -24.49
N CYS A 155 8.84 -25.07 -23.42
CA CYS A 155 7.56 -25.25 -22.73
C CYS A 155 7.15 -23.96 -22.01
N ILE A 156 8.10 -23.28 -21.37
CA ILE A 156 7.86 -21.97 -20.76
C ILE A 156 7.25 -20.99 -21.77
N PHE A 157 7.74 -20.98 -23.02
CA PHE A 157 7.34 -20.01 -24.03
C PHE A 157 6.12 -20.40 -24.87
N TYR A 158 5.51 -21.57 -24.63
CA TYR A 158 4.17 -21.86 -25.16
C TYR A 158 3.10 -21.04 -24.44
N ASP A 159 3.35 -20.67 -23.18
CA ASP A 159 2.56 -19.68 -22.48
C ASP A 159 2.79 -18.28 -23.07
N PRO A 160 1.76 -17.64 -23.64
CA PRO A 160 1.90 -16.34 -24.27
C PRO A 160 2.24 -15.22 -23.26
N ILE A 161 1.84 -15.35 -21.99
CA ILE A 161 2.19 -14.38 -20.94
C ILE A 161 3.66 -14.50 -20.60
N ALA A 162 4.15 -15.72 -20.33
CA ALA A 162 5.57 -15.93 -20.04
C ALA A 162 6.46 -15.46 -21.20
N LYS A 163 6.04 -15.70 -22.45
CA LYS A 163 6.72 -15.16 -23.64
C LYS A 163 6.73 -13.63 -23.70
N MET A 164 5.64 -12.97 -23.33
CA MET A 164 5.56 -11.50 -23.36
C MET A 164 6.45 -10.85 -22.29
N PHE A 165 6.54 -11.45 -21.11
CA PHE A 165 7.38 -10.97 -20.00
C PHE A 165 8.88 -11.26 -20.19
N SER A 166 9.25 -12.19 -21.08
CA SER A 166 10.64 -12.51 -21.39
C SER A 166 11.31 -11.56 -22.39
N GLN A 167 10.56 -10.59 -22.93
CA GLN A 167 11.00 -9.74 -24.03
C GLN A 167 10.82 -8.26 -23.69
N ASN A 168 11.77 -7.43 -24.10
CA ASN A 168 11.61 -5.97 -24.08
C ASN A 168 10.59 -5.54 -25.14
N ASN A 169 9.91 -4.42 -24.90
CA ASN A 169 9.09 -3.79 -25.91
C ASN A 169 9.98 -3.23 -27.05
N THR A 170 9.74 -3.72 -28.27
CA THR A 170 10.39 -3.23 -29.50
C THR A 170 9.41 -2.63 -30.50
N GLY A 171 8.10 -2.74 -30.22
CA GLY A 171 7.03 -2.32 -31.12
C GLY A 171 6.56 -0.88 -30.95
N GLY A 172 7.23 -0.08 -30.10
CA GLY A 172 6.78 1.28 -29.76
C GLY A 172 5.41 1.23 -29.08
N ASP A 173 4.41 1.90 -29.66
CA ASP A 173 3.03 1.90 -29.16
C ASP A 173 2.32 0.54 -29.37
N ASN A 174 2.84 -0.32 -30.26
CA ASN A 174 2.35 -1.68 -30.45
C ASN A 174 3.10 -2.65 -29.54
N ILE A 175 2.77 -2.61 -28.25
CA ILE A 175 3.42 -3.41 -27.19
C ILE A 175 3.53 -4.89 -27.61
N ASN A 176 4.77 -5.39 -27.69
CA ASN A 176 5.08 -6.78 -28.05
C ASN A 176 6.00 -7.50 -27.04
N GLY A 177 6.36 -6.81 -25.96
CA GLY A 177 7.14 -7.30 -24.82
C GLY A 177 7.02 -6.30 -23.67
N VAL A 178 7.25 -6.74 -22.42
CA VAL A 178 7.05 -5.89 -21.22
C VAL A 178 8.17 -5.97 -20.17
N SER A 179 9.25 -6.67 -20.47
CA SER A 179 10.37 -6.88 -19.52
C SER A 179 11.10 -5.60 -19.12
N ASP A 180 10.97 -4.52 -19.90
CA ASP A 180 11.51 -3.19 -19.62
C ASP A 180 10.49 -2.23 -19.00
N LEU A 181 9.21 -2.59 -19.01
CA LEU A 181 8.10 -1.76 -18.53
C LEU A 181 7.73 -2.10 -17.08
N PHE A 182 7.59 -3.38 -16.76
CA PHE A 182 7.19 -3.84 -15.43
C PHE A 182 8.39 -4.27 -14.58
N ALA A 183 8.16 -4.40 -13.27
CA ALA A 183 9.08 -5.06 -12.37
C ALA A 183 8.66 -6.50 -12.08
N LEU A 184 9.61 -7.34 -11.68
CA LEU A 184 9.41 -8.75 -11.39
C LEU A 184 10.06 -9.16 -10.07
N VAL A 185 9.33 -9.95 -9.28
CA VAL A 185 9.78 -10.59 -8.04
C VAL A 185 9.18 -11.99 -7.96
N SER A 186 9.87 -12.93 -7.31
CA SER A 186 9.34 -14.29 -7.11
C SER A 186 8.09 -14.26 -6.22
N HIS A 187 7.10 -15.09 -6.54
CA HIS A 187 5.96 -15.36 -5.67
C HIS A 187 5.85 -16.85 -5.30
N THR A 188 6.98 -17.55 -5.23
CA THR A 188 7.11 -19.02 -5.14
C THR A 188 6.71 -19.75 -6.42
N PHE A 189 7.05 -21.03 -6.55
CA PHE A 189 6.88 -21.75 -7.81
C PHE A 189 5.44 -22.20 -8.02
N THR A 190 4.82 -22.84 -7.03
CA THR A 190 3.47 -23.43 -7.12
C THR A 190 2.40 -22.68 -6.34
N HIS A 191 2.80 -21.67 -5.54
CA HIS A 191 1.92 -20.99 -4.60
C HIS A 191 1.42 -21.93 -3.47
N GLU A 192 2.33 -22.72 -2.91
CA GLU A 192 2.04 -23.56 -1.75
C GLU A 192 1.97 -22.72 -0.47
N GLY A 193 0.89 -22.84 0.31
CA GLY A 193 0.78 -22.13 1.58
C GLY A 193 1.81 -22.64 2.59
N GLU A 194 2.77 -21.80 2.98
CA GLU A 194 3.99 -22.21 3.66
C GLU A 194 3.88 -22.27 5.21
N ASN A 195 2.70 -22.09 5.79
CA ASN A 195 2.52 -22.15 7.24
C ASN A 195 2.88 -23.53 7.84
N PRO A 196 2.34 -24.66 7.34
CA PRO A 196 2.60 -26.00 7.89
C PRO A 196 3.65 -26.83 7.12
N ILE A 197 4.24 -26.30 6.05
CA ILE A 197 5.06 -27.10 5.13
C ILE A 197 6.46 -27.38 5.66
N THR A 198 7.16 -28.35 5.07
CA THR A 198 8.52 -28.73 5.45
C THR A 198 9.56 -27.78 4.85
N TYR A 199 10.80 -27.87 5.35
CA TYR A 199 11.97 -27.24 4.73
C TYR A 199 12.13 -27.67 3.26
N ALA A 200 11.87 -28.95 2.94
CA ALA A 200 12.10 -29.50 1.61
C ALA A 200 11.14 -28.91 0.57
N ASP A 201 9.86 -28.72 0.93
CA ASP A 201 8.88 -28.07 0.07
C ASP A 201 9.18 -26.58 -0.10
N SER A 202 9.40 -25.86 1.00
CA SER A 202 9.75 -24.43 0.93
C SER A 202 11.02 -24.18 0.10
N LYS A 203 12.03 -25.04 0.24
CA LYS A 203 13.24 -24.96 -0.60
C LYS A 203 12.94 -25.20 -2.08
N ARG A 204 12.06 -26.16 -2.41
CA ARG A 204 11.65 -26.41 -3.79
C ARG A 204 10.85 -25.25 -4.36
N GLU A 205 9.92 -24.68 -3.59
CA GLU A 205 9.16 -23.49 -3.94
C GLU A 205 10.05 -22.33 -4.40
N ILE A 206 11.12 -22.04 -3.64
CA ILE A 206 12.04 -20.96 -4.02
C ILE A 206 12.96 -21.38 -5.17
N THR A 207 13.65 -22.51 -5.04
CA THR A 207 14.70 -22.88 -6.01
C THR A 207 14.14 -23.23 -7.39
N TYR A 208 12.93 -23.80 -7.48
CA TYR A 208 12.31 -24.06 -8.78
C TYR A 208 11.85 -22.77 -9.44
N ASN A 209 11.40 -21.77 -8.67
CA ASN A 209 11.07 -20.47 -9.24
C ASN A 209 12.34 -19.71 -9.68
N GLN A 210 13.46 -19.88 -8.99
CA GLN A 210 14.77 -19.39 -9.42
C GLN A 210 15.28 -20.08 -10.70
N LEU A 211 15.00 -21.37 -10.89
CA LEU A 211 15.28 -22.05 -12.15
C LEU A 211 14.37 -21.56 -13.28
N PHE A 212 13.09 -21.37 -12.98
CA PHE A 212 12.12 -20.82 -13.93
C PHE A 212 12.51 -19.41 -14.39
N GLN A 213 12.83 -18.48 -13.47
CA GLN A 213 13.17 -17.11 -13.83
C GLN A 213 14.41 -17.01 -14.73
N ALA A 214 15.39 -17.90 -14.54
CA ALA A 214 16.59 -17.94 -15.37
C ALA A 214 16.28 -18.45 -16.78
N LYS A 215 15.43 -19.49 -16.90
CA LYS A 215 15.05 -20.10 -18.18
C LYS A 215 14.02 -19.28 -18.95
N SER A 216 13.14 -18.57 -18.24
CA SER A 216 12.15 -17.65 -18.80
C SER A 216 12.72 -16.27 -19.13
N LEU A 217 13.97 -15.98 -18.76
CA LEU A 217 14.62 -14.66 -18.86
C LEU A 217 13.98 -13.56 -18.00
N PHE A 218 13.13 -13.92 -17.03
CA PHE A 218 12.54 -12.96 -16.09
C PHE A 218 13.62 -12.29 -15.23
N ASP A 219 14.72 -12.99 -14.95
CA ASP A 219 15.88 -12.44 -14.25
C ASP A 219 16.66 -11.39 -15.07
N LYS A 220 16.30 -11.19 -16.35
CA LYS A 220 16.85 -10.16 -17.24
C LYS A 220 15.97 -8.92 -17.37
N ALA A 221 14.80 -8.90 -16.72
CA ALA A 221 13.94 -7.74 -16.72
C ALA A 221 14.68 -6.51 -16.17
N LYS A 222 14.34 -5.32 -16.71
CA LYS A 222 14.98 -4.06 -16.32
C LYS A 222 14.90 -3.81 -14.82
N ARG A 223 13.80 -4.23 -14.20
CA ARG A 223 13.53 -4.11 -12.76
C ARG A 223 13.24 -5.50 -12.19
N PHE A 224 14.28 -6.24 -11.84
CA PHE A 224 14.16 -7.56 -11.23
C PHE A 224 14.66 -7.55 -9.78
N SER A 225 13.95 -8.21 -8.87
CA SER A 225 14.28 -8.34 -7.45
C SER A 225 14.74 -9.78 -7.13
N PRO A 226 16.06 -10.09 -7.24
CA PRO A 226 16.58 -11.44 -7.03
C PRO A 226 16.60 -11.92 -5.58
N ASN A 227 16.58 -11.00 -4.61
CA ASN A 227 16.71 -11.32 -3.17
C ASN A 227 15.38 -11.20 -2.43
N GLY A 228 14.28 -11.06 -3.17
CA GLY A 228 12.94 -10.82 -2.66
C GLY A 228 12.01 -11.97 -3.00
N VAL A 229 11.07 -12.25 -2.09
CA VAL A 229 9.88 -13.05 -2.41
C VAL A 229 8.66 -12.37 -1.83
N ILE A 230 7.57 -12.34 -2.60
CA ILE A 230 6.25 -12.14 -2.02
C ILE A 230 5.82 -13.51 -1.48
N PRO A 231 5.66 -13.73 -0.17
CA PRO A 231 5.27 -15.05 0.33
C PRO A 231 3.84 -15.39 -0.12
N PRO A 232 3.54 -16.64 -0.49
CA PRO A 232 2.25 -17.03 -1.06
C PRO A 232 1.17 -16.85 0.01
N ALA A 233 0.17 -16.01 -0.27
CA ALA A 233 -0.83 -15.57 0.70
C ALA A 233 -0.26 -15.08 2.05
N ILE A 234 0.96 -14.51 2.07
CA ILE A 234 1.65 -14.04 3.28
C ILE A 234 1.78 -15.15 4.34
N THR A 235 2.08 -16.37 3.89
CA THR A 235 2.30 -17.55 4.76
C THR A 235 3.79 -17.82 4.95
N GLY A 236 4.14 -18.67 5.93
CA GLY A 236 5.53 -19.07 6.21
C GLY A 236 6.30 -18.11 7.13
N LEU A 237 5.76 -16.93 7.43
CA LEU A 237 6.41 -15.90 8.27
C LEU A 237 6.57 -16.29 9.75
N HIS A 238 5.98 -17.41 10.18
CA HIS A 238 6.17 -18.04 11.49
C HIS A 238 6.61 -19.52 11.37
N ASN A 239 7.16 -19.90 10.22
CA ASN A 239 7.70 -21.23 9.97
C ASN A 239 9.22 -21.14 9.86
N ALA A 240 9.92 -21.56 10.92
CA ALA A 240 11.38 -21.54 10.99
C ALA A 240 12.05 -22.23 9.79
N ASP A 241 11.48 -23.35 9.34
CA ASP A 241 12.04 -24.14 8.24
C ASP A 241 11.86 -23.43 6.89
N ALA A 242 10.73 -22.74 6.70
CA ALA A 242 10.48 -21.99 5.48
C ALA A 242 11.39 -20.77 5.38
N ILE A 243 11.44 -19.95 6.44
CA ILE A 243 12.34 -18.78 6.51
C ILE A 243 13.80 -19.21 6.30
N LYS A 244 14.23 -20.30 6.93
CA LYS A 244 15.56 -20.86 6.72
C LYS A 244 15.79 -21.25 5.25
N ALA A 245 14.85 -21.94 4.62
CA ALA A 245 14.96 -22.34 3.22
C ALA A 245 15.06 -21.13 2.28
N TRP A 246 14.25 -20.09 2.51
CA TRP A 246 14.29 -18.83 1.76
C TRP A 246 15.66 -18.14 1.90
N MET A 247 16.13 -17.96 3.13
CA MET A 247 17.40 -17.27 3.40
C MET A 247 18.62 -18.03 2.87
N GLU A 248 18.64 -19.36 2.98
CA GLU A 248 19.69 -20.19 2.37
C GLU A 248 19.66 -20.16 0.83
N ALA A 249 18.52 -19.83 0.23
CA ALA A 249 18.37 -19.61 -1.22
C ALA A 249 18.65 -18.16 -1.65
N GLY A 250 19.11 -17.29 -0.73
CA GLY A 250 19.48 -15.90 -1.01
C GLY A 250 18.34 -14.88 -0.89
N ILE A 251 17.19 -15.28 -0.37
CA ILE A 251 16.07 -14.37 -0.12
C ILE A 251 16.26 -13.66 1.23
N ASN A 252 16.33 -12.33 1.20
CA ASN A 252 16.55 -11.48 2.36
C ASN A 252 15.34 -10.60 2.69
N TYR A 253 14.52 -10.30 1.68
CA TYR A 253 13.39 -9.40 1.78
C TYR A 253 12.10 -10.13 1.45
N VAL A 254 11.09 -9.93 2.30
CA VAL A 254 9.72 -10.35 2.03
C VAL A 254 8.77 -9.23 2.37
N VAL A 255 7.53 -9.34 1.92
CA VAL A 255 6.43 -8.48 2.36
C VAL A 255 5.55 -9.20 3.37
N GLY A 256 5.03 -8.44 4.33
CA GLY A 256 4.01 -8.86 5.29
C GLY A 256 2.62 -8.40 4.87
N ASP A 257 1.77 -8.15 5.87
CA ASP A 257 0.41 -7.67 5.69
C ASP A 257 0.05 -6.75 6.86
N ASN A 258 -0.27 -5.50 6.55
CA ASN A 258 -0.53 -4.48 7.57
C ASN A 258 -1.86 -4.67 8.32
N THR A 259 -2.73 -5.58 7.87
CA THR A 259 -3.92 -5.98 8.64
C THR A 259 -3.57 -6.90 9.81
N ARG A 260 -2.36 -7.49 9.81
CA ARG A 260 -1.87 -8.44 10.81
C ARG A 260 -0.85 -7.76 11.71
N ALA A 261 -1.28 -7.37 12.91
CA ALA A 261 -0.44 -6.65 13.87
C ALA A 261 0.93 -7.31 14.15
N PRO A 262 1.06 -8.65 14.27
CA PRO A 262 2.37 -9.31 14.46
C PRO A 262 3.36 -9.13 13.30
N LEU A 263 2.88 -8.73 12.11
CA LEU A 263 3.70 -8.46 10.93
C LEU A 263 4.04 -6.98 10.75
N ARG A 264 3.73 -6.13 11.74
CA ARG A 264 4.13 -4.72 11.79
C ARG A 264 5.11 -4.44 12.92
N ASN A 265 6.08 -3.57 12.64
CA ASN A 265 7.03 -3.16 13.66
C ASN A 265 6.31 -2.38 14.77
N GLN A 266 6.47 -2.83 16.02
CA GLN A 266 5.75 -2.29 17.18
C GLN A 266 6.42 -1.03 17.78
N GLN A 267 7.64 -0.69 17.34
CA GLN A 267 8.38 0.48 17.83
C GLN A 267 8.23 1.68 16.89
N SER A 268 8.13 1.43 15.59
CA SER A 268 8.02 2.47 14.57
C SER A 268 7.29 1.93 13.35
N ASP A 269 6.25 2.64 12.93
CA ASP A 269 5.51 2.34 11.70
C ASP A 269 6.29 2.68 10.42
N ARG A 270 7.53 3.16 10.55
CA ARG A 270 8.44 3.47 9.43
C ARG A 270 9.55 2.43 9.26
N TRP A 271 9.54 1.38 10.06
CA TRP A 271 10.55 0.34 10.05
C TRP A 271 9.97 -0.99 9.59
N PRO A 272 10.79 -1.86 8.96
CA PRO A 272 10.39 -3.24 8.73
C PRO A 272 10.42 -4.01 10.05
N ILE A 273 9.90 -5.23 10.04
CA ILE A 273 10.28 -6.23 11.06
C ILE A 273 11.54 -6.93 10.61
N ILE A 274 12.47 -7.15 11.54
CA ILE A 274 13.52 -8.16 11.38
C ILE A 274 13.05 -9.39 12.15
N SER A 275 12.88 -10.50 11.44
CA SER A 275 12.41 -11.74 12.05
C SER A 275 13.33 -12.18 13.19
N THR A 276 12.75 -12.82 14.21
CA THR A 276 13.45 -13.32 15.39
C THR A 276 13.22 -14.82 15.56
N ALA A 277 14.10 -15.48 16.31
CA ALA A 277 13.90 -16.88 16.68
C ALA A 277 12.65 -17.07 17.56
N ALA A 278 12.29 -16.06 18.37
CA ALA A 278 11.16 -16.14 19.28
C ALA A 278 9.82 -15.98 18.57
N ASP A 279 9.71 -14.98 17.69
CA ASP A 279 8.43 -14.62 17.07
C ASP A 279 8.19 -15.35 15.75
N ASN A 280 9.25 -15.60 14.98
CA ASN A 280 9.16 -16.16 13.63
C ASN A 280 9.77 -17.56 13.51
N GLY A 281 10.56 -17.98 14.50
CA GLY A 281 11.27 -19.27 14.53
C GLY A 281 12.64 -19.26 13.86
N PHE A 282 12.95 -18.28 13.01
CA PHE A 282 14.28 -18.10 12.41
C PHE A 282 14.60 -16.60 12.25
N PRO A 283 15.80 -16.14 12.68
CA PRO A 283 16.12 -14.72 12.70
C PRO A 283 16.74 -14.19 11.41
N GLY A 284 16.53 -12.89 11.14
CA GLY A 284 17.30 -12.10 10.17
C GLY A 284 16.61 -11.79 8.84
N LEU A 285 15.51 -12.46 8.50
CA LEU A 285 14.66 -12.09 7.36
C LEU A 285 14.02 -10.71 7.58
N VAL A 286 14.03 -9.85 6.56
CA VAL A 286 13.39 -8.54 6.58
C VAL A 286 11.96 -8.65 6.08
N ILE A 287 10.99 -8.29 6.90
CA ILE A 287 9.56 -8.28 6.56
C ILE A 287 9.11 -6.82 6.38
N ILE A 288 8.90 -6.44 5.12
CA ILE A 288 8.45 -5.12 4.67
C ILE A 288 6.94 -5.00 4.91
N PRO A 289 6.45 -3.94 5.56
CA PRO A 289 5.01 -3.74 5.74
C PRO A 289 4.34 -3.51 4.37
N ARG A 290 3.13 -4.02 4.15
CA ARG A 290 2.38 -3.93 2.87
C ARG A 290 0.91 -3.69 3.14
N TRP A 291 0.31 -2.71 2.46
CA TRP A 291 -1.10 -2.37 2.61
C TRP A 291 -1.99 -3.32 1.82
N ALA A 292 -3.00 -3.87 2.49
CA ALA A 292 -4.19 -4.40 1.83
C ALA A 292 -5.14 -3.25 1.46
N ASN A 293 -6.02 -3.51 0.50
CA ASN A 293 -7.05 -2.56 0.05
C ASN A 293 -8.33 -3.34 -0.29
N ARG A 294 -9.41 -2.62 -0.61
CA ARG A 294 -10.73 -3.21 -0.95
C ARG A 294 -10.85 -3.69 -2.39
N ILE A 295 -9.73 -3.78 -3.13
CA ILE A 295 -9.67 -4.49 -4.41
C ILE A 295 -9.23 -5.92 -4.10
N TYR A 296 -10.19 -6.84 -3.99
CA TYR A 296 -9.94 -8.17 -3.43
C TYR A 296 -9.20 -9.09 -4.41
N TYR A 297 -8.42 -10.03 -3.87
CA TYR A 297 -7.48 -10.87 -4.63
C TYR A 297 -8.13 -11.74 -5.72
N ASN A 298 -9.36 -12.13 -5.47
CA ASN A 298 -10.24 -13.01 -6.23
C ASN A 298 -11.36 -12.21 -6.94
N ALA A 299 -11.24 -10.89 -7.04
CA ALA A 299 -12.13 -10.05 -7.83
C ALA A 299 -11.50 -9.71 -9.19
N ASP A 300 -12.24 -9.98 -10.26
CA ASP A 300 -11.84 -9.68 -11.63
C ASP A 300 -12.66 -8.55 -12.28
N GLY A 301 -13.56 -7.91 -11.54
CA GLY A 301 -14.37 -6.81 -12.03
C GLY A 301 -15.25 -6.21 -10.94
N VAL A 302 -15.96 -5.14 -11.29
CA VAL A 302 -16.80 -4.36 -10.38
C VAL A 302 -17.79 -5.22 -9.58
N ALA A 303 -18.42 -6.20 -10.24
CA ALA A 303 -19.45 -7.02 -9.61
C ALA A 303 -18.87 -7.97 -8.55
N SER A 304 -17.75 -8.64 -8.83
CA SER A 304 -17.11 -9.55 -7.88
C SER A 304 -16.53 -8.78 -6.69
N ASP A 305 -15.91 -7.63 -6.94
CA ASP A 305 -15.26 -6.79 -5.92
C ASP A 305 -16.27 -6.18 -4.93
N VAL A 306 -17.34 -5.55 -5.46
CA VAL A 306 -18.38 -4.94 -4.62
C VAL A 306 -19.16 -6.02 -3.85
N GLN A 307 -19.38 -7.19 -4.44
CA GLN A 307 -20.06 -8.28 -3.75
C GLN A 307 -19.22 -8.80 -2.58
N GLU A 308 -17.91 -8.97 -2.77
CA GLU A 308 -17.04 -9.37 -1.67
C GLU A 308 -16.98 -8.30 -0.57
N TRP A 309 -16.92 -7.02 -0.94
CA TRP A 309 -16.98 -5.92 0.02
C TRP A 309 -18.26 -5.97 0.88
N LEU A 310 -19.41 -6.20 0.26
CA LEU A 310 -20.70 -6.34 0.94
C LEU A 310 -20.70 -7.50 1.93
N ASP A 311 -20.06 -8.62 1.58
CA ASP A 311 -20.07 -9.84 2.38
C ASP A 311 -19.05 -9.78 3.53
N VAL A 312 -17.86 -9.19 3.32
CA VAL A 312 -16.78 -9.17 4.32
C VAL A 312 -16.73 -7.90 5.18
N SER A 313 -17.39 -6.82 4.77
CA SER A 313 -17.43 -5.55 5.52
C SER A 313 -18.81 -4.88 5.47
N PRO A 314 -19.90 -5.60 5.84
CA PRO A 314 -21.28 -5.14 5.65
C PRO A 314 -21.62 -3.81 6.37
N SER A 315 -20.90 -3.45 7.43
CA SER A 315 -21.11 -2.19 8.16
C SER A 315 -20.53 -0.97 7.46
N GLN A 316 -19.55 -1.17 6.56
CA GLN A 316 -18.93 -0.11 5.76
C GLN A 316 -19.44 -0.13 4.32
N ALA A 317 -19.91 -1.29 3.86
CA ALA A 317 -20.17 -1.54 2.47
C ALA A 317 -21.45 -0.89 1.94
N THR A 318 -21.36 -0.46 0.70
CA THR A 318 -22.52 -0.06 -0.10
C THR A 318 -22.44 -0.80 -1.42
N ASN A 319 -23.57 -0.99 -2.10
CA ASN A 319 -23.57 -1.61 -3.43
C ASN A 319 -23.12 -0.62 -4.52
N SER A 320 -21.92 -0.04 -4.37
CA SER A 320 -21.41 1.05 -5.22
C SER A 320 -19.88 1.06 -5.25
N MET A 321 -19.32 0.78 -6.44
CA MET A 321 -17.89 0.89 -6.68
C MET A 321 -17.38 2.32 -6.52
N ALA A 322 -18.19 3.32 -6.85
CA ALA A 322 -17.81 4.71 -6.63
C ALA A 322 -17.62 5.03 -5.14
N ASN A 323 -18.42 4.43 -4.25
CA ASN A 323 -18.26 4.59 -2.82
C ASN A 323 -17.04 3.82 -2.29
N LEU A 324 -16.81 2.59 -2.78
CA LEU A 324 -15.59 1.82 -2.48
C LEU A 324 -14.34 2.63 -2.84
N LEU A 325 -14.27 3.12 -4.09
CA LEU A 325 -13.16 3.95 -4.57
C LEU A 325 -13.03 5.26 -3.79
N SER A 326 -14.14 5.86 -3.33
CA SER A 326 -14.09 7.06 -2.49
C SER A 326 -13.43 6.81 -1.13
N ILE A 327 -13.63 5.62 -0.55
CA ILE A 327 -12.99 5.25 0.72
C ILE A 327 -11.50 4.99 0.50
N GLU A 328 -11.17 4.24 -0.57
CA GLU A 328 -9.79 3.96 -0.95
C GLU A 328 -9.01 5.24 -1.27
N ARG A 329 -9.63 6.18 -2.00
CA ARG A 329 -9.13 7.53 -2.28
C ARG A 329 -8.78 8.28 -1.00
N ALA A 330 -9.73 8.40 -0.07
CA ALA A 330 -9.55 9.16 1.17
C ALA A 330 -8.50 8.53 2.10
N THR A 331 -8.43 7.20 2.15
CA THR A 331 -7.51 6.48 3.03
C THR A 331 -6.09 6.48 2.47
N THR A 332 -5.94 6.18 1.18
CA THR A 332 -4.62 5.97 0.57
C THR A 332 -3.89 7.29 0.32
N ALA A 333 -4.61 8.35 -0.07
CA ALA A 333 -3.99 9.68 -0.21
C ALA A 333 -3.34 10.12 1.11
N GLN A 334 -3.96 9.80 2.26
CA GLN A 334 -3.37 10.06 3.58
C GLN A 334 -2.08 9.28 3.82
N TYR A 335 -1.99 8.01 3.39
CA TYR A 335 -0.76 7.24 3.50
C TYR A 335 0.38 7.86 2.68
N LEU A 336 0.09 8.25 1.43
CA LEU A 336 1.05 8.89 0.55
C LEU A 336 1.50 10.27 1.09
N LEU A 337 0.55 11.10 1.52
CA LEU A 337 0.85 12.40 2.15
C LEU A 337 1.60 12.23 3.48
N SER A 338 1.36 11.14 4.21
CA SER A 338 2.08 10.83 5.45
C SER A 338 3.43 10.18 5.21
N LEU A 339 3.87 10.03 3.95
CA LEU A 339 5.15 9.45 3.54
C LEU A 339 5.32 8.00 4.04
N TYR A 340 4.25 7.20 4.09
CA TYR A 340 4.38 5.76 4.21
C TYR A 340 4.98 5.22 2.92
N HIS A 341 5.93 4.30 3.06
CA HIS A 341 6.69 3.75 1.93
C HIS A 341 6.20 2.36 1.52
N ASP A 342 5.36 1.74 2.35
CA ASP A 342 4.73 0.44 2.20
C ASP A 342 4.10 0.29 0.80
N PRO A 343 4.35 -0.82 0.08
CA PRO A 343 3.66 -1.10 -1.18
C PRO A 343 2.20 -1.52 -0.92
N PHE A 344 1.42 -1.64 -1.99
CA PHE A 344 0.02 -2.06 -2.00
C PHE A 344 -0.12 -3.42 -2.68
N MET A 345 -0.94 -4.27 -2.09
CA MET A 345 -1.23 -5.63 -2.55
C MET A 345 -2.38 -5.65 -3.57
N PHE A 346 -2.13 -6.26 -4.72
CA PHE A 346 -3.10 -6.61 -5.76
C PHE A 346 -2.77 -8.01 -6.29
N HIS A 347 -3.64 -8.55 -7.15
CA HIS A 347 -3.48 -9.87 -7.74
C HIS A 347 -3.82 -9.85 -9.22
N GLN A 348 -3.38 -10.86 -9.97
CA GLN A 348 -3.54 -10.95 -11.42
C GLN A 348 -4.99 -10.74 -11.90
N ALA A 349 -5.98 -11.17 -11.12
CA ALA A 349 -7.39 -11.03 -11.48
C ALA A 349 -7.83 -9.57 -11.56
N ASN A 350 -7.25 -8.70 -10.74
CA ASN A 350 -7.57 -7.27 -10.69
C ASN A 350 -7.21 -6.52 -11.97
N LEU A 351 -6.41 -7.14 -12.85
CA LEU A 351 -5.96 -6.59 -14.13
C LEU A 351 -6.90 -6.96 -15.29
N ARG A 352 -8.01 -7.66 -15.07
CA ARG A 352 -8.97 -7.88 -16.15
C ARG A 352 -9.55 -6.55 -16.63
N VAL A 353 -9.38 -6.24 -17.91
CA VAL A 353 -9.91 -5.00 -18.50
C VAL A 353 -11.32 -5.23 -19.03
N TRP A 354 -12.27 -4.46 -18.51
CA TRP A 354 -13.64 -4.43 -19.00
C TRP A 354 -13.82 -3.23 -19.91
N GLN A 355 -14.36 -3.44 -21.12
CA GLN A 355 -14.62 -2.38 -22.09
C GLN A 355 -15.62 -1.35 -21.58
N ASP A 356 -16.70 -1.84 -20.95
CA ASP A 356 -17.68 -1.02 -20.26
C ASP A 356 -17.93 -1.62 -18.87
N PRO A 357 -17.20 -1.20 -17.83
CA PRO A 357 -17.40 -1.67 -16.47
C PRO A 357 -18.63 -1.06 -15.80
N GLY A 358 -19.36 -0.16 -16.48
CA GLY A 358 -20.49 0.57 -15.90
C GLY A 358 -20.11 1.62 -14.85
N VAL A 359 -18.81 1.96 -14.75
CA VAL A 359 -18.26 2.94 -13.80
C VAL A 359 -17.38 3.93 -14.55
N SER A 360 -17.48 5.21 -14.18
CA SER A 360 -16.55 6.26 -14.65
C SER A 360 -15.59 6.63 -13.53
N VAL A 361 -14.31 6.72 -13.86
CA VAL A 361 -13.24 7.12 -12.92
C VAL A 361 -12.78 8.52 -13.31
N ASN A 362 -12.81 9.46 -12.36
CA ASN A 362 -12.46 10.87 -12.58
C ASN A 362 -13.21 11.50 -13.78
N GLY A 363 -14.47 11.09 -13.98
CA GLY A 363 -15.32 11.56 -15.09
C GLY A 363 -15.06 10.90 -16.44
N VAL A 364 -14.20 9.89 -16.50
CA VAL A 364 -13.84 9.15 -17.73
C VAL A 364 -14.43 7.74 -17.67
N ALA A 365 -15.29 7.42 -18.65
CA ALA A 365 -15.80 6.06 -18.84
C ALA A 365 -14.69 5.14 -19.39
N GLY A 366 -14.82 3.83 -19.15
CA GLY A 366 -13.82 2.81 -19.49
C GLY A 366 -13.43 2.72 -20.98
N PRO A 367 -12.48 1.83 -21.31
CA PRO A 367 -12.14 0.59 -20.60
C PRO A 367 -11.38 0.78 -19.28
N TRP A 368 -11.67 -0.06 -18.28
CA TRP A 368 -10.94 -0.09 -17.01
C TRP A 368 -10.82 -1.49 -16.41
N SER A 369 -9.70 -1.75 -15.72
CA SER A 369 -9.53 -2.81 -14.72
C SER A 369 -9.65 -2.26 -13.30
N LEU A 370 -9.80 -3.13 -12.30
CA LEU A 370 -9.93 -2.69 -10.90
C LEU A 370 -8.69 -1.94 -10.40
N ILE A 371 -7.49 -2.43 -10.72
CA ILE A 371 -6.24 -1.75 -10.31
C ILE A 371 -6.08 -0.38 -10.98
N GLN A 372 -6.52 -0.23 -12.24
CA GLN A 372 -6.53 1.07 -12.92
C GLN A 372 -7.53 2.03 -12.25
N MET A 373 -8.74 1.56 -11.93
CA MET A 373 -9.75 2.37 -11.23
C MET A 373 -9.23 2.87 -9.89
N TRP A 374 -8.62 2.00 -9.10
CA TRP A 374 -8.04 2.33 -7.81
C TRP A 374 -6.90 3.35 -7.96
N THR A 375 -5.94 3.06 -8.84
CA THR A 375 -4.74 3.90 -9.03
C THR A 375 -5.10 5.31 -9.51
N GLU A 376 -5.98 5.43 -10.51
CA GLU A 376 -6.41 6.74 -11.01
C GLU A 376 -7.19 7.53 -9.93
N SER A 377 -7.99 6.84 -9.10
CA SER A 377 -8.78 7.48 -8.06
C SER A 377 -7.90 8.05 -6.93
N ILE A 378 -6.90 7.30 -6.47
CA ILE A 378 -6.01 7.75 -5.40
C ILE A 378 -5.07 8.87 -5.86
N LEU A 379 -4.61 8.81 -7.12
CA LEU A 379 -3.71 9.81 -7.68
C LEU A 379 -4.44 11.12 -7.95
N ASP A 380 -5.69 11.09 -8.42
CA ASP A 380 -6.54 12.28 -8.56
C ASP A 380 -6.71 13.05 -7.26
N GLU A 381 -6.77 12.36 -6.11
CA GLU A 381 -6.80 13.02 -4.81
C GLU A 381 -5.43 13.56 -4.41
N PHE A 382 -4.40 12.71 -4.45
CA PHE A 382 -3.07 13.09 -4.00
C PHE A 382 -2.54 14.35 -4.72
N VAL A 383 -2.72 14.44 -6.04
CA VAL A 383 -2.22 15.56 -6.84
C VAL A 383 -2.99 16.87 -6.66
N GLN A 384 -4.15 16.85 -5.99
CA GLN A 384 -4.86 18.09 -5.62
C GLN A 384 -4.14 18.86 -4.52
N TYR A 385 -3.40 18.17 -3.66
CA TYR A 385 -2.69 18.80 -2.55
C TYR A 385 -1.28 19.23 -2.95
N VAL A 386 -0.60 18.41 -3.74
CA VAL A 386 0.84 18.52 -3.96
C VAL A 386 1.25 18.11 -5.38
N ASN A 387 2.33 18.70 -5.87
CA ASN A 387 2.96 18.35 -7.14
C ASN A 387 4.22 17.50 -6.95
N TRP A 388 4.32 16.76 -5.85
CA TRP A 388 5.52 16.00 -5.51
C TRP A 388 5.73 14.82 -6.47
N PRO A 389 6.98 14.48 -6.79
CA PRO A 389 7.30 13.27 -7.55
C PRO A 389 6.81 12.02 -6.83
N ILE A 390 6.28 11.06 -7.60
CA ILE A 390 5.78 9.77 -7.13
C ILE A 390 6.66 8.69 -7.74
N GLN A 391 7.28 7.85 -6.91
CA GLN A 391 8.23 6.83 -7.38
C GLN A 391 7.75 5.42 -7.07
N GLY A 392 7.94 4.49 -7.99
CA GLY A 392 7.96 3.05 -7.70
C GLY A 392 9.38 2.61 -7.30
N LEU A 393 9.50 1.76 -6.29
CA LEU A 393 10.72 1.01 -6.00
C LEU A 393 10.41 -0.47 -6.15
N LYS A 394 11.30 -1.21 -6.83
CA LYS A 394 11.18 -2.68 -6.89
C LYS A 394 11.46 -3.27 -5.50
N HIS A 395 10.90 -4.44 -5.22
CA HIS A 395 10.90 -5.14 -3.94
C HIS A 395 12.25 -5.10 -3.18
N ASP A 396 13.36 -5.43 -3.84
CA ASP A 396 14.68 -5.41 -3.20
C ASP A 396 15.12 -3.99 -2.79
N ASP A 397 14.78 -2.97 -3.59
CA ASP A 397 15.18 -1.59 -3.30
C ASP A 397 14.36 -0.99 -2.17
N ILE A 398 13.06 -1.28 -2.10
CA ILE A 398 12.22 -0.88 -0.96
C ILE A 398 12.63 -1.61 0.32
N GLY A 399 13.00 -2.89 0.24
CA GLY A 399 13.55 -3.65 1.37
C GLY A 399 14.82 -3.00 1.92
N ARG A 400 15.77 -2.65 1.03
CA ARG A 400 16.97 -1.89 1.42
C ARG A 400 16.62 -0.53 2.01
N ASP A 401 15.68 0.21 1.41
CA ASP A 401 15.26 1.53 1.88
C ASP A 401 14.74 1.52 3.32
N PHE A 402 13.92 0.52 3.65
CA PHE A 402 13.40 0.30 5.00
C PHE A 402 14.51 -0.07 6.01
N VAL A 403 15.44 -0.93 5.63
CA VAL A 403 16.58 -1.31 6.48
C VAL A 403 17.52 -0.12 6.71
N ASP A 404 17.85 0.64 5.67
CA ASP A 404 18.68 1.85 5.75
C ASP A 404 18.02 2.90 6.65
N ARG A 405 16.69 3.04 6.55
CA ARG A 405 15.90 3.90 7.45
C ARG A 405 16.01 3.45 8.91
N MET A 406 15.71 2.19 9.18
CA MET A 406 15.73 1.63 10.53
C MET A 406 17.12 1.74 11.17
N ASN A 407 18.16 1.35 10.43
CA ASN A 407 19.53 1.39 10.93
C ASN A 407 19.99 2.82 11.23
N ARG A 408 19.65 3.79 10.36
CA ARG A 408 19.99 5.19 10.61
C ARG A 408 19.33 5.71 11.87
N ASP A 409 18.03 5.48 12.02
CA ASP A 409 17.27 5.96 13.17
C ASP A 409 17.78 5.35 14.49
N LEU A 410 18.12 4.05 14.48
CA LEU A 410 18.57 3.34 15.69
C LEU A 410 20.02 3.65 16.07
N TYR A 411 20.92 3.74 15.09
CA TYR A 411 22.35 3.57 15.36
C TYR A 411 23.21 4.80 15.05
N SER A 412 22.75 5.75 14.23
CA SER A 412 23.62 6.88 13.86
C SER A 412 23.74 7.93 14.98
N GLY A 413 22.66 8.19 15.72
CA GLY A 413 22.60 9.33 16.64
C GLY A 413 22.87 10.66 15.90
N PHE A 414 22.30 10.79 14.69
CA PHE A 414 22.57 11.92 13.82
C PHE A 414 22.04 13.24 14.39
N SER A 415 22.72 14.33 14.05
CA SER A 415 22.25 15.68 14.33
C SER A 415 22.56 16.62 13.17
N VAL A 416 21.73 17.66 13.02
CA VAL A 416 21.95 18.73 12.06
C VAL A 416 21.84 20.06 12.79
N ALA A 417 22.93 20.83 12.78
CA ALA A 417 23.01 22.14 13.43
C ALA A 417 23.16 23.25 12.40
N TRP A 418 22.44 24.36 12.54
CA TRP A 418 22.61 25.51 11.67
C TRP A 418 23.85 26.32 12.03
N THR A 419 24.50 26.84 10.99
CA THR A 419 25.54 27.87 11.11
C THR A 419 24.89 29.21 10.80
N THR A 420 24.98 30.18 11.72
CA THR A 420 24.44 31.52 11.53
C THR A 420 25.54 32.54 11.22
N SER A 421 25.18 33.65 10.58
CA SER A 421 26.03 34.83 10.50
C SER A 421 26.36 35.37 11.90
N SER A 422 27.44 36.13 12.02
CA SER A 422 27.92 36.68 13.31
C SER A 422 26.91 37.59 14.01
N ASP A 423 26.04 38.25 13.24
CA ASP A 423 24.94 39.08 13.74
C ASP A 423 23.65 38.28 14.02
N GLY A 424 23.63 36.98 13.71
CA GLY A 424 22.47 36.10 13.83
C GLY A 424 21.34 36.38 12.85
N ALA A 425 21.54 37.25 11.85
CA ALA A 425 20.51 37.67 10.91
C ALA A 425 20.27 36.69 9.76
N SER A 426 21.13 35.68 9.58
CA SER A 426 21.00 34.70 8.50
C SER A 426 21.57 33.33 8.87
N ILE A 427 20.99 32.26 8.32
CA ILE A 427 21.59 30.93 8.29
C ILE A 427 22.50 30.87 7.07
N THR A 428 23.80 30.68 7.30
CA THR A 428 24.84 30.66 6.27
C THR A 428 25.26 29.24 5.89
N GLY A 429 24.89 28.23 6.69
CA GLY A 429 25.29 26.86 6.50
C GLY A 429 24.64 25.92 7.51
N PHE A 430 25.08 24.68 7.51
CA PHE A 430 24.71 23.67 8.49
C PHE A 430 25.81 22.61 8.64
N THR A 431 25.87 21.96 9.79
CA THR A 431 26.76 20.83 10.07
C THR A 431 25.93 19.59 10.31
N VAL A 432 26.30 18.50 9.63
CA VAL A 432 25.73 17.17 9.85
C VAL A 432 26.75 16.36 10.64
N ASP A 433 26.29 15.76 11.73
CA ASP A 433 27.12 14.97 12.63
C ASP A 433 26.44 13.64 12.99
N SER A 434 27.23 12.70 13.49
CA SER A 434 26.82 11.39 13.97
C SER A 434 27.50 11.14 15.30
N SER A 435 26.73 11.02 16.40
CA SER A 435 27.33 10.76 17.71
C SER A 435 27.95 9.36 17.79
N ASN A 436 27.55 8.44 16.91
CA ASN A 436 28.19 7.15 16.75
C ASN A 436 29.35 7.25 15.75
N SER A 437 30.59 7.19 16.25
CA SER A 437 31.82 7.23 15.45
C SER A 437 32.03 5.98 14.56
N SER A 438 31.29 4.90 14.81
CA SER A 438 31.32 3.68 13.99
C SER A 438 30.26 3.66 12.90
N TRP A 439 29.38 4.67 12.84
CA TRP A 439 28.36 4.77 11.80
C TRP A 439 29.01 5.04 10.43
N SER A 440 28.71 4.18 9.45
CA SER A 440 29.23 4.28 8.08
C SER A 440 28.14 4.48 7.02
N GLY A 441 26.87 4.56 7.43
CA GLY A 441 25.74 4.79 6.52
C GLY A 441 25.58 6.27 6.17
N GLU A 442 24.61 6.55 5.29
CA GLU A 442 24.33 7.92 4.86
C GLU A 442 23.23 8.58 5.71
N ILE A 443 23.37 9.88 5.98
CA ILE A 443 22.35 10.73 6.60
C ILE A 443 21.80 11.68 5.54
N PRO A 444 20.51 11.56 5.15
CA PRO A 444 19.89 12.46 4.20
C PRO A 444 19.58 13.80 4.87
N VAL A 445 19.89 14.90 4.19
CA VAL A 445 19.49 16.26 4.57
C VAL A 445 18.92 16.95 3.34
N MET A 446 17.62 17.20 3.36
CA MET A 446 16.94 18.01 2.34
C MET A 446 17.27 19.48 2.57
N ILE A 447 17.61 20.20 1.49
CA ILE A 447 18.09 21.59 1.54
C ILE A 447 17.25 22.51 0.65
N PRO A 448 17.07 23.79 1.02
CA PRO A 448 16.21 24.72 0.30
C PRO A 448 16.89 25.37 -0.93
N GLY A 449 18.16 25.06 -1.16
CA GLY A 449 18.97 25.58 -2.25
C GLY A 449 20.39 25.01 -2.18
N ASP A 450 21.22 25.36 -3.14
CA ASP A 450 22.56 24.80 -3.29
C ASP A 450 23.52 25.09 -2.14
N VAL A 451 24.46 24.18 -1.93
CA VAL A 451 25.68 24.39 -1.13
C VAL A 451 26.86 24.78 -2.01
N VAL A 452 27.83 25.51 -1.46
CA VAL A 452 29.04 25.96 -2.18
C VAL A 452 29.88 24.78 -2.65
N ASN A 453 29.99 23.73 -1.82
CA ASN A 453 30.74 22.51 -2.11
C ASN A 453 30.00 21.30 -1.51
N LEU A 454 29.92 20.20 -2.26
CA LEU A 454 29.27 18.96 -1.83
C LEU A 454 30.11 18.14 -0.84
N LEU A 455 31.42 18.41 -0.72
CA LEU A 455 32.30 17.76 0.27
C LEU A 455 32.24 16.21 0.26
N GLY A 456 31.96 15.64 -0.91
CA GLY A 456 31.83 14.19 -1.12
C GLY A 456 30.43 13.61 -0.83
N ALA A 457 29.46 14.41 -0.37
CA ALA A 457 28.07 14.00 -0.31
C ALA A 457 27.50 13.84 -1.72
N ARG A 458 26.77 12.75 -1.98
CA ARG A 458 25.98 12.62 -3.21
C ARG A 458 24.69 13.43 -3.07
N THR A 459 24.10 13.80 -4.20
CA THR A 459 22.83 14.52 -4.23
C THR A 459 21.75 13.70 -4.92
N SER A 460 20.51 13.88 -4.50
CA SER A 460 19.33 13.39 -5.23
C SER A 460 18.27 14.48 -5.28
N GLN A 461 17.66 14.65 -6.45
CA GLN A 461 16.54 15.56 -6.65
C GLN A 461 15.61 14.95 -7.70
N TYR A 462 14.35 14.78 -7.35
CA TYR A 462 13.33 14.27 -8.25
C TYR A 462 12.44 15.44 -8.69
N GLY A 463 12.41 15.73 -9.99
CA GLY A 463 11.62 16.83 -10.55
C GLY A 463 11.79 18.15 -9.81
N THR A 464 10.71 18.63 -9.18
CA THR A 464 10.66 19.91 -8.47
C THR A 464 10.88 19.81 -6.96
N ASP A 465 11.21 18.63 -6.42
CA ASP A 465 11.53 18.51 -5.00
C ASP A 465 12.80 19.30 -4.64
N PRO A 466 12.94 19.76 -3.38
CA PRO A 466 14.21 20.27 -2.90
C PRO A 466 15.29 19.18 -2.95
N SER A 467 16.53 19.57 -3.24
CA SER A 467 17.65 18.64 -3.28
C SER A 467 17.88 17.99 -1.92
N THR A 468 18.22 16.71 -1.92
CA THR A 468 18.68 15.98 -0.73
C THR A 468 20.17 15.69 -0.85
N LEU A 469 20.94 16.10 0.16
CA LEU A 469 22.32 15.66 0.34
C LEU A 469 22.34 14.36 1.12
N TRP A 470 23.14 13.40 0.67
CA TRP A 470 23.40 12.16 1.41
C TRP A 470 24.82 12.22 1.94
N VAL A 471 24.93 12.52 3.22
CA VAL A 471 26.20 12.76 3.89
C VAL A 471 26.72 11.43 4.45
N SER A 472 27.98 11.10 4.20
CA SER A 472 28.62 9.84 4.62
C SER A 472 29.89 10.05 5.45
N LYS A 473 30.25 11.30 5.73
CA LYS A 473 31.41 11.69 6.54
C LYS A 473 30.95 12.62 7.64
N PHE A 474 31.39 12.39 8.86
CA PHE A 474 30.92 13.11 10.03
C PHE A 474 32.08 13.56 10.93
N PRO A 475 32.06 14.80 11.46
CA PRO A 475 31.14 15.87 11.11
C PRO A 475 31.46 16.45 9.71
N THR A 476 30.43 16.90 8.97
CA THR A 476 30.61 17.67 7.73
C THR A 476 29.81 18.96 7.78
N SER A 477 30.49 20.09 7.54
CA SER A 477 29.90 21.43 7.53
C SER A 477 29.74 21.96 6.11
N PHE A 478 28.50 22.26 5.74
CA PHE A 478 28.13 22.80 4.44
C PHE A 478 27.85 24.29 4.54
N GLN A 479 28.36 25.07 3.57
CA GLN A 479 28.01 26.47 3.38
C GLN A 479 26.94 26.58 2.29
N LEU A 480 25.86 27.31 2.56
CA LEU A 480 24.84 27.60 1.56
C LEU A 480 25.35 28.63 0.54
N LYS A 481 25.08 28.42 -0.76
CA LYS A 481 25.38 29.44 -1.78
C LYS A 481 24.57 30.71 -1.55
N THR A 482 23.34 30.56 -1.07
CA THR A 482 22.45 31.67 -0.74
C THR A 482 22.04 31.55 0.73
N PRO A 483 22.57 32.42 1.62
CA PRO A 483 22.17 32.45 3.01
C PRO A 483 20.67 32.70 3.19
N ILE A 484 20.04 32.00 4.14
CA ILE A 484 18.62 32.14 4.46
C ILE A 484 18.47 33.27 5.48
N LYS A 485 17.81 34.36 5.09
CA LYS A 485 17.57 35.49 6.00
C LYS A 485 16.59 35.11 7.11
N ILE A 486 16.89 35.55 8.33
CA ILE A 486 16.00 35.49 9.48
C ILE A 486 15.55 36.94 9.76
N GLN A 487 14.32 37.30 9.36
CA GLN A 487 13.76 38.60 9.77
C GLN A 487 13.27 38.51 11.23
N GLY A 488 13.77 39.40 12.09
CA GLY A 488 13.22 39.65 13.43
C GLY A 488 13.83 38.84 14.57
N THR A 489 14.49 39.57 15.48
CA THR A 489 15.03 39.19 16.81
C THR A 489 16.11 38.12 16.83
N LYS A 490 17.29 38.50 17.38
CA LYS A 490 18.47 37.65 17.60
C LYS A 490 18.06 36.24 18.05
N VAL A 491 18.42 35.24 17.25
CA VAL A 491 18.36 33.84 17.67
C VAL A 491 19.41 33.65 18.75
N ASN A 492 18.99 33.57 20.02
CA ASN A 492 19.84 32.93 21.03
C ASN A 492 20.03 31.49 20.56
N VAL A 493 21.29 31.08 20.45
CA VAL A 493 21.70 29.75 20.04
C VAL A 493 21.14 28.72 21.03
N THR A 494 19.96 28.19 20.74
CA THR A 494 19.51 26.92 21.32
C THR A 494 19.76 25.86 20.26
N SER A 495 20.79 25.06 20.49
CA SER A 495 21.01 23.80 19.78
C SER A 495 19.71 23.00 19.80
N ALA A 496 19.13 22.72 18.64
CA ALA A 496 18.10 21.71 18.51
C ALA A 496 18.81 20.35 18.57
N ALA A 497 19.09 19.87 19.77
CA ALA A 497 19.36 18.45 19.98
C ALA A 497 18.03 17.72 19.82
N ILE A 498 17.72 17.22 18.63
CA ILE A 498 16.70 16.19 18.49
C ILE A 498 17.32 14.90 19.00
N SER A 499 17.26 14.71 20.31
CA SER A 499 17.55 13.42 20.92
C SER A 499 16.24 12.64 20.93
N LEU A 500 16.05 11.77 19.94
CA LEU A 500 15.10 10.67 20.06
C LEU A 500 15.69 9.71 21.10
N THR A 501 15.43 9.99 22.38
CA THR A 501 15.69 9.06 23.46
C THR A 501 14.58 8.02 23.48
N THR A 502 14.64 7.07 22.53
CA THR A 502 14.12 5.74 22.86
C THR A 502 15.13 5.15 23.84
N ALA A 503 14.83 5.22 25.13
CA ALA A 503 15.54 4.41 26.11
C ALA A 503 15.27 2.94 25.74
N LEU A 504 16.15 2.36 24.94
CA LEU A 504 16.13 0.93 24.67
C LEU A 504 16.69 0.22 25.91
N PRO A 505 16.10 -0.90 26.34
CA PRO A 505 16.75 -1.80 27.28
C PRO A 505 18.10 -2.21 26.70
N SER A 506 19.13 -2.26 27.56
CA SER A 506 20.48 -2.62 27.18
C SER A 506 20.52 -4.01 26.54
N LEU A 507 20.60 -4.06 25.22
CA LEU A 507 20.99 -5.26 24.48
C LEU A 507 22.50 -5.39 24.55
N THR A 508 22.98 -6.24 25.45
CA THR A 508 24.37 -6.68 25.44
C THR A 508 24.56 -7.63 24.26
N LEU A 509 25.18 -7.13 23.18
CA LEU A 509 25.80 -7.95 22.15
C LEU A 509 27.05 -8.62 22.74
N PRO A 510 27.16 -9.96 22.82
CA PRO A 510 28.42 -10.60 23.13
C PRO A 510 29.31 -10.54 21.90
N THR A 511 30.47 -9.91 22.05
CA THR A 511 31.54 -9.96 21.06
C THR A 511 32.12 -11.37 20.97
N THR A 512 32.29 -11.80 19.70
CA THR A 512 33.25 -12.77 19.15
C THR A 512 32.95 -14.29 19.19
N SER A 513 32.79 -14.77 17.95
CA SER A 513 33.34 -15.98 17.31
C SER A 513 32.80 -17.39 17.64
N LEU A 514 32.06 -17.90 16.65
CA LEU A 514 32.19 -19.22 16.00
C LEU A 514 31.96 -20.50 16.84
N VAL A 515 30.99 -21.29 16.32
CA VAL A 515 30.79 -22.74 16.48
C VAL A 515 30.12 -23.21 17.79
N GLY A 516 28.97 -23.90 17.64
CA GLY A 516 28.59 -25.02 18.51
C GLY A 516 27.48 -24.79 19.55
N SER A 517 26.26 -25.23 19.18
CA SER A 517 25.38 -26.16 19.93
C SER A 517 24.90 -25.89 21.38
N PHE A 518 23.57 -26.11 21.56
CA PHE A 518 22.78 -26.49 22.77
C PHE A 518 22.29 -25.38 23.73
N PRO A 519 21.33 -25.64 24.67
CA PRO A 519 20.00 -26.26 24.55
C PRO A 519 18.87 -25.50 25.34
N VAL A 520 17.68 -26.10 25.31
CA VAL A 520 16.30 -25.73 25.77
C VAL A 520 16.10 -25.66 27.30
N SER A 521 15.19 -24.76 27.75
CA SER A 521 14.12 -24.93 28.80
C SER A 521 13.80 -23.57 29.46
N ASP A 522 12.59 -23.12 29.81
CA ASP A 522 11.19 -23.57 29.75
C ASP A 522 10.28 -22.35 30.06
N ILE A 523 8.95 -22.53 29.86
CA ILE A 523 7.79 -21.94 30.58
C ILE A 523 6.79 -21.04 29.78
N ILE A 524 5.76 -21.71 29.21
CA ILE A 524 4.28 -21.60 29.42
C ILE A 524 3.61 -20.22 29.20
N SER A 525 2.90 -19.98 28.09
CA SER A 525 1.49 -20.31 27.73
C SER A 525 0.39 -19.42 28.32
N ALA A 526 -0.32 -18.70 27.43
CA ALA A 526 -1.72 -18.30 27.58
C ALA A 526 -2.38 -18.15 26.20
N LYS A 527 -3.67 -18.50 26.11
CA LYS A 527 -4.41 -18.96 24.93
C LYS A 527 -5.68 -18.11 24.74
N SER A 528 -5.97 -17.61 23.53
CA SER A 528 -7.33 -17.17 23.11
C SER A 528 -7.42 -17.13 21.57
N THR A 529 -7.98 -18.17 20.94
CA THR A 529 -9.33 -18.26 20.32
C THR A 529 -9.56 -17.38 19.09
N SER A 530 -9.59 -18.10 17.96
CA SER A 530 -9.64 -17.80 16.53
C SER A 530 -11.03 -17.52 15.94
N ALA A 531 -11.05 -16.95 14.73
CA ALA A 531 -12.04 -17.24 13.68
C ALA A 531 -11.31 -17.50 12.36
N ALA A 532 -11.63 -18.61 11.69
CA ALA A 532 -11.06 -19.10 10.44
C ALA A 532 -12.14 -19.17 9.35
N SER A 533 -11.69 -18.99 8.11
CA SER A 533 -12.41 -19.04 6.85
C SER A 533 -12.93 -20.45 6.52
N ALA A 534 -14.14 -20.51 5.95
CA ALA A 534 -14.80 -21.74 5.54
C ALA A 534 -14.80 -21.86 4.00
N SER A 535 -14.26 -22.98 3.49
CA SER A 535 -14.54 -23.49 2.16
C SER A 535 -15.76 -24.41 2.19
N SER A 536 -16.62 -24.28 1.18
CA SER A 536 -17.94 -24.90 1.09
C SER A 536 -17.88 -26.30 0.49
N SER A 537 -18.67 -27.22 1.07
CA SER A 537 -19.08 -28.46 0.40
C SER A 537 -20.59 -28.71 0.60
N LEU A 538 -21.26 -28.88 -0.55
CA LEU A 538 -22.47 -29.67 -0.85
C LEU A 538 -23.79 -29.42 -0.06
N ARG A 539 -24.81 -28.98 -0.83
CA ARG A 539 -26.22 -28.87 -0.45
C ARG A 539 -26.91 -30.24 -0.39
N ALA A 540 -27.62 -30.51 0.70
CA ALA A 540 -28.78 -31.39 0.77
C ALA A 540 -30.02 -30.56 1.14
N SER A 541 -31.16 -30.87 0.54
CA SER A 541 -32.42 -30.11 0.66
C SER A 541 -33.14 -30.35 1.99
N SER A 542 -33.78 -29.31 2.54
CA SER A 542 -35.14 -29.43 3.09
C SER A 542 -35.81 -28.06 3.21
N THR A 543 -37.08 -28.05 2.86
CA THR A 543 -38.09 -26.98 2.92
C THR A 543 -38.62 -26.80 4.35
N THR A 544 -38.83 -25.55 4.80
CA THR A 544 -40.12 -25.07 5.34
C THR A 544 -40.11 -23.57 5.66
N SER A 545 -41.29 -22.99 5.48
CA SER A 545 -41.75 -21.60 5.53
C SER A 545 -41.82 -20.93 6.91
N SER A 546 -41.71 -19.60 6.96
CA SER A 546 -42.69 -18.73 7.63
C SER A 546 -42.55 -17.27 7.17
N ALA A 547 -43.65 -16.54 7.18
CA ALA A 547 -43.91 -15.30 6.48
C ALA A 547 -44.22 -14.13 7.44
N ALA A 548 -44.22 -12.92 6.86
CA ALA A 548 -44.84 -11.66 7.29
C ALA A 548 -44.10 -10.85 8.38
N ALA A 549 -44.07 -9.51 8.36
CA ALA A 549 -44.95 -8.56 7.69
C ALA A 549 -44.22 -7.25 7.33
N SER A 550 -44.56 -6.70 6.16
CA SER A 550 -44.33 -5.31 5.78
C SER A 550 -45.46 -4.43 6.30
N SER A 551 -45.14 -3.21 6.74
CA SER A 551 -46.09 -2.09 6.70
C SER A 551 -45.34 -0.76 6.60
N THR A 552 -45.24 -0.29 5.37
CA THR A 552 -44.89 1.08 4.99
C THR A 552 -46.10 1.98 5.19
N ALA A 553 -45.98 3.00 6.04
CA ALA A 553 -46.77 4.23 5.95
C ALA A 553 -46.17 5.30 6.86
N THR A 554 -45.63 6.39 6.31
CA THR A 554 -45.62 7.68 6.99
C THR A 554 -45.76 8.78 5.97
N SER A 555 -46.96 9.37 5.94
CA SER A 555 -47.23 10.63 5.25
C SER A 555 -46.64 11.80 6.04
N ASP A 556 -46.43 12.96 5.41
CA ASP A 556 -45.97 14.20 6.06
C ASP A 556 -46.80 14.61 7.31
N SER A 557 -48.03 14.10 7.41
CA SER A 557 -48.92 14.35 8.56
C SER A 557 -48.50 13.62 9.84
N ASP A 558 -47.81 12.48 9.73
CA ASP A 558 -47.42 11.68 10.89
C ASP A 558 -46.14 12.21 11.55
N VAL A 559 -45.19 12.72 10.75
CA VAL A 559 -43.98 13.40 11.22
C VAL A 559 -44.33 14.69 11.96
N THR A 560 -45.27 15.46 11.43
CA THR A 560 -45.76 16.70 12.05
C THR A 560 -46.44 16.42 13.40
N ARG A 561 -47.24 15.35 13.49
CA ARG A 561 -47.90 14.94 14.73
C ARG A 561 -46.88 14.50 15.79
N PHE A 562 -45.89 13.69 15.39
CA PHE A 562 -44.82 13.22 16.26
C PHE A 562 -44.01 14.37 16.86
N LEU A 563 -43.54 15.31 16.03
CA LEU A 563 -42.71 16.44 16.49
C LEU A 563 -43.49 17.42 17.38
N ASN A 564 -44.80 17.58 17.16
CA ASN A 564 -45.63 18.38 18.06
C ASN A 564 -45.82 17.74 19.43
N THR A 565 -46.00 16.42 19.49
CA THR A 565 -46.08 15.69 20.76
C THR A 565 -44.74 15.73 21.50
N LEU A 566 -43.64 15.48 20.79
CA LEU A 566 -42.30 15.43 21.36
C LEU A 566 -41.87 16.77 21.98
N CYS A 567 -42.26 17.89 21.37
CA CYS A 567 -41.89 19.23 21.81
C CYS A 567 -42.90 19.91 22.74
N ALA A 568 -44.00 19.23 23.09
CA ALA A 568 -44.99 19.71 24.06
C ALA A 568 -44.68 19.25 25.50
N ASP A 569 -43.92 18.17 25.68
CA ASP A 569 -43.45 17.71 26.99
C ASP A 569 -42.17 18.47 27.38
N SER A 570 -42.22 19.23 28.49
CA SER A 570 -41.10 20.07 28.95
C SER A 570 -39.84 19.28 29.33
N THR A 571 -40.00 18.02 29.71
CA THR A 571 -38.91 17.13 30.15
C THR A 571 -38.17 16.56 28.94
N THR A 572 -38.90 16.16 27.90
CA THR A 572 -38.33 15.66 26.64
C THR A 572 -37.82 16.80 25.74
N ALA A 573 -38.49 17.95 25.74
CA ALA A 573 -38.02 19.13 25.00
C ALA A 573 -36.66 19.62 25.51
N ALA A 574 -36.32 19.40 26.80
CA ALA A 574 -35.01 19.77 27.35
C ALA A 574 -33.87 18.88 26.83
N SER A 575 -34.12 17.59 26.57
CA SER A 575 -33.11 16.65 26.06
C SER A 575 -32.88 16.75 24.55
N VAL A 576 -33.89 17.19 23.79
CA VAL A 576 -33.80 17.41 22.33
C VAL A 576 -33.93 18.89 21.94
N GLY A 577 -33.52 19.82 22.82
CA GLY A 577 -33.82 21.25 22.75
C GLY A 577 -33.53 21.94 21.42
N ASN A 578 -32.46 21.57 20.72
CA ASN A 578 -32.15 22.12 19.39
C ASN A 578 -33.18 21.71 18.33
N LEU A 579 -33.66 20.45 18.38
CA LEU A 579 -34.68 19.93 17.47
C LEU A 579 -36.02 20.64 17.69
N CYS A 580 -36.42 20.84 18.95
CA CYS A 580 -37.67 21.52 19.27
C CYS A 580 -37.64 23.02 18.98
N THR A 581 -36.47 23.66 19.14
CA THR A 581 -36.27 25.06 18.74
C THR A 581 -36.38 25.22 17.23
N LEU A 582 -35.75 24.33 16.47
CA LEU A 582 -35.83 24.31 15.00
C LEU A 582 -37.23 23.98 14.50
N TRP A 583 -37.92 23.04 15.13
CA TRP A 583 -39.31 22.68 14.79
C TRP A 583 -40.27 23.84 15.06
N ASN A 584 -40.13 24.54 16.19
CA ASN A 584 -40.94 25.72 16.49
C ASN A 584 -40.62 26.89 15.54
N ALA A 585 -39.36 27.10 15.16
CA ALA A 585 -38.97 28.08 14.15
C ALA A 585 -39.53 27.73 12.75
N PHE A 586 -39.52 26.44 12.38
CA PHE A 586 -40.11 25.95 11.15
C PHE A 586 -41.63 26.15 11.12
N LYS A 587 -42.35 25.86 12.22
CA LYS A 587 -43.80 26.12 12.31
C LYS A 587 -44.16 27.59 12.14
N GLN A 588 -43.27 28.51 12.52
CA GLN A 588 -43.50 29.95 12.39
C GLN A 588 -43.11 30.52 11.01
N THR A 589 -42.13 29.92 10.33
CA THR A 589 -41.48 30.54 9.15
C THR A 589 -41.51 29.68 7.87
N GLY A 590 -41.82 28.38 7.99
CA GLY A 590 -41.80 27.41 6.90
C GLY A 590 -40.41 27.10 6.32
N LYS A 591 -39.31 27.58 6.92
CA LYS A 591 -37.92 27.40 6.42
C LYS A 591 -36.92 27.31 7.58
N ILE A 592 -35.86 26.50 7.44
CA ILE A 592 -34.73 26.43 8.38
C ILE A 592 -33.47 27.00 7.71
N GLN A 593 -32.82 28.01 8.31
CA GLN A 593 -31.61 28.67 7.81
C GLN A 593 -30.34 28.08 8.47
N LYS A 594 -29.32 27.80 7.67
CA LYS A 594 -28.08 27.09 8.07
C LYS A 594 -26.99 28.10 8.49
N ARG A 595 -26.84 28.38 9.78
CA ARG A 595 -25.60 28.94 10.35
C ARG A 595 -25.59 28.70 11.87
N LEU A 596 -24.61 27.94 12.36
CA LEU A 596 -24.28 27.89 13.78
C LEU A 596 -22.85 28.38 13.98
N VAL A 597 -22.69 29.39 14.83
CA VAL A 597 -21.43 29.77 15.48
C VAL A 597 -21.66 29.45 16.95
N LEU A 598 -20.80 28.65 17.58
CA LEU A 598 -20.88 28.37 19.02
C LEU A 598 -19.94 29.32 19.80
N PRO A 599 -20.35 29.86 20.97
CA PRO A 599 -19.50 30.72 21.81
C PRO A 599 -18.48 29.95 22.65
N GLU A 600 -17.39 30.62 23.04
CA GLU A 600 -16.32 30.10 23.93
C GLU A 600 -16.84 29.71 25.33
N GLY A 601 -16.43 28.53 25.83
CA GLY A 601 -16.50 28.18 27.26
C GLY A 601 -17.32 26.94 27.68
N MET A 602 -17.66 26.00 26.80
CA MET A 602 -18.40 24.78 27.20
C MET A 602 -17.51 23.54 27.33
N PRO A 603 -17.81 22.60 28.26
CA PRO A 603 -17.00 21.42 28.51
C PRO A 603 -17.06 20.41 27.35
N VAL A 604 -15.91 19.80 27.08
CA VAL A 604 -15.72 18.74 26.08
C VAL A 604 -16.32 17.44 26.61
N TYR A 605 -17.18 16.80 25.82
CA TYR A 605 -17.55 15.40 26.00
C TYR A 605 -16.78 14.58 24.97
N ASP A 606 -15.99 13.61 25.45
CA ASP A 606 -15.46 12.52 24.64
C ASP A 606 -16.62 11.67 24.11
N TRP A 607 -16.50 11.27 22.85
CA TRP A 607 -17.34 10.26 22.23
C TRP A 607 -16.45 9.16 21.68
N ASP A 608 -16.53 7.99 22.32
CA ASP A 608 -16.12 6.70 21.78
C ASP A 608 -17.11 6.23 20.70
N ASP A 609 -16.61 5.36 19.82
CA ASP A 609 -17.23 4.69 18.67
C ASP A 609 -18.76 4.49 18.70
N GLU A 610 -19.41 4.77 17.56
CA GLU A 610 -20.22 3.83 16.76
C GLU A 610 -20.94 4.59 15.62
N GLY A 611 -21.23 3.88 14.53
CA GLY A 611 -21.46 4.46 13.20
C GLY A 611 -22.81 5.18 12.97
N GLY A 612 -22.90 5.86 11.82
CA GLY A 612 -24.17 6.40 11.33
C GLY A 612 -24.03 7.51 10.29
N HIS A 613 -24.42 7.21 9.05
CA HIS A 613 -24.44 8.06 7.85
C HIS A 613 -25.23 9.38 7.97
N PRO A 614 -25.15 10.25 6.94
CA PRO A 614 -26.25 10.28 5.98
C PRO A 614 -25.84 10.30 4.49
N GLU A 615 -26.62 9.56 3.69
CA GLU A 615 -26.57 9.46 2.23
C GLU A 615 -27.08 10.70 1.47
N ALA A 616 -26.74 10.73 0.18
CA ALA A 616 -26.92 11.78 -0.80
C ALA A 616 -28.32 11.88 -1.44
N VAL A 617 -28.61 13.00 -2.11
CA VAL A 617 -29.72 13.14 -3.09
C VAL A 617 -29.25 13.98 -4.31
N PRO A 618 -29.91 13.87 -5.49
CA PRO A 618 -29.26 13.70 -6.78
C PRO A 618 -29.35 14.96 -7.65
N ARG A 619 -28.39 15.18 -8.56
CA ARG A 619 -28.47 16.31 -9.51
C ARG A 619 -29.09 15.87 -10.84
N TRP A 620 -30.35 16.28 -11.04
CA TRP A 620 -30.95 16.44 -12.36
C TRP A 620 -30.54 17.79 -12.97
N ARG A 621 -29.94 17.78 -14.17
CA ARG A 621 -29.81 18.99 -15.01
C ARG A 621 -31.05 19.10 -15.91
N LYS A 622 -31.74 20.23 -15.85
CA LYS A 622 -32.58 20.74 -16.94
C LYS A 622 -32.03 22.07 -17.44
N ARG A 623 -31.99 22.18 -18.77
CA ARG A 623 -31.77 23.39 -19.57
C ARG A 623 -32.90 24.39 -19.37
N ASP A 624 -32.57 25.64 -19.66
CA ASP A 624 -33.36 26.80 -20.11
C ASP A 624 -32.91 28.01 -19.29
N GLY A 625 -32.52 29.17 -19.81
CA GLY A 625 -32.58 29.75 -21.14
C GLY A 625 -32.62 31.26 -20.89
N HIS A 626 -31.61 32.03 -21.30
CA HIS A 626 -31.75 33.48 -21.39
C HIS A 626 -31.01 34.02 -22.62
N GLN A 627 -31.85 34.25 -23.62
CA GLN A 627 -31.91 35.32 -24.60
C GLN A 627 -30.67 36.16 -24.94
N ALA A 628 -30.47 36.20 -26.26
CA ALA A 628 -29.64 37.09 -27.02
C ALA A 628 -30.08 38.56 -26.94
N HIS A 629 -29.09 39.45 -26.91
CA HIS A 629 -29.17 40.74 -27.60
C HIS A 629 -28.07 40.80 -28.65
N GLY A 630 -28.49 40.85 -29.91
CA GLY A 630 -27.62 41.08 -31.05
C GLY A 630 -27.35 42.56 -31.31
N ARG A 631 -26.22 42.83 -31.95
CA ARG A 631 -26.01 43.71 -33.13
C ARG A 631 -24.51 43.66 -33.46
N HIS A 632 -24.14 43.13 -34.63
CA HIS A 632 -23.65 43.88 -35.80
C HIS A 632 -22.37 44.71 -35.50
N SER A 633 -21.28 44.67 -36.26
CA SER A 633 -20.99 44.11 -37.57
C SER A 633 -19.50 44.33 -37.91
N LYS A 634 -18.97 43.50 -38.81
CA LYS A 634 -17.99 43.80 -39.88
C LYS A 634 -16.49 44.01 -39.56
N ARG A 635 -15.74 43.08 -40.16
CA ARG A 635 -14.65 43.22 -41.16
C ARG A 635 -13.25 43.68 -40.74
N HIS A 636 -12.29 42.86 -41.20
CA HIS A 636 -10.91 43.13 -41.67
C HIS A 636 -9.98 43.82 -40.66
N GLN A 637 -8.76 43.34 -40.40
CA GLN A 637 -7.77 42.66 -41.23
C GLN A 637 -7.14 41.48 -40.49
#